data_AF-A0A2D6XK12-F1
#
_entry.id   AF-A0A2D6XK12-F1
#
_cell.length_a   1.000
_cell.length_b   1.000
_cell.length_c   1.000
_cell.angle_alpha   90.00
_cell.angle_beta   90.00
_cell.angle_gamma   90.00
#
_symmetry.space_group_name_H-M   'P 1'
#
loop_
_entity.id
_entity.type
_entity.pdbx_description
1 polymer ?
#
loop_
_entity_poly.entity_id
_entity_poly.type
_entity_poly.pdbx_seq_one_letter_code
_entity_poly.pdbx_strand_id
1 'polypeptide(L)'
;MRTKELEGTHQEGPPWKIVGKFSTFEAADAKRIELSEDLDFQVKIHYQGTENNRYFALKTRANPAIALEEALNVKRAEKKRRKARLNKKRRKK
;
A
#
# COMPACT_ATOMS: atom_id res chain seq x y z
N MET A 1 13.03 -15.31 -33.16
CA MET A 1 12.46 -14.29 -32.25
C MET A 1 13.42 -14.15 -31.06
N ARG A 2 14.16 -13.04 -30.93
CA ARG A 2 15.02 -12.79 -29.75
C ARG A 2 14.16 -12.16 -28.65
N THR A 3 13.92 -12.88 -27.56
CA THR A 3 13.32 -12.34 -26.34
C THR A 3 14.37 -11.46 -25.66
N LYS A 4 14.16 -10.13 -25.64
CA LYS A 4 14.94 -9.23 -24.79
C LYS A 4 14.55 -9.52 -23.34
N GLU A 5 15.46 -10.12 -22.58
CA GLU A 5 15.35 -10.18 -21.13
C GLU A 5 15.52 -8.77 -20.59
N LEU A 6 14.40 -8.11 -20.32
CA LEU A 6 14.37 -6.88 -19.53
C LEU A 6 14.65 -7.29 -18.08
N GLU A 7 15.92 -7.27 -17.69
CA GLU A 7 16.34 -7.32 -16.28
C GLU A 7 15.88 -6.02 -15.59
N GLY A 8 14.58 -5.90 -15.36
CA GLY A 8 14.02 -4.88 -14.50
C GLY A 8 14.33 -5.24 -13.06
N THR A 9 15.19 -4.46 -12.39
CA THR A 9 15.38 -4.55 -10.94
C THR A 9 14.01 -4.55 -10.25
N HIS A 10 13.65 -5.64 -9.57
CA HIS A 10 12.37 -5.74 -8.87
C HIS A 10 12.31 -4.66 -7.79
N GLN A 11 11.50 -3.62 -8.01
CA GLN A 11 11.24 -2.63 -6.98
C GLN A 11 10.10 -3.12 -6.09
N GLU A 12 10.46 -3.46 -4.86
CA GLU A 12 9.52 -3.91 -3.85
C GLU A 12 8.67 -2.70 -3.42
N GLY A 13 7.45 -2.62 -3.95
CA GLY A 13 6.53 -1.55 -3.61
C GLY A 13 5.78 -1.80 -2.29
N PRO A 14 4.79 -0.95 -1.95
CA PRO A 14 4.08 -1.07 -0.69
C PRO A 14 3.51 -2.48 -0.42
N PRO A 15 3.40 -2.90 0.86
CA PRO A 15 2.88 -4.22 1.19
C PRO A 15 1.38 -4.31 0.90
N TRP A 16 0.93 -5.50 0.50
CA TRP A 16 -0.49 -5.81 0.36
C TRP A 16 -1.13 -6.01 1.74
N LYS A 17 -2.24 -5.31 2.01
CA LYS A 17 -3.03 -5.44 3.22
C LYS A 17 -4.33 -6.17 2.93
N ILE A 18 -4.76 -7.08 3.81
CA ILE A 18 -6.05 -7.75 3.70
C ILE A 18 -7.12 -6.80 4.27
N VAL A 19 -8.11 -6.45 3.45
CA VAL A 19 -9.22 -5.57 3.83
C VAL A 19 -10.47 -6.36 4.17
N GLY A 20 -10.66 -7.51 3.53
CA GLY A 20 -11.81 -8.38 3.77
C GLY A 20 -11.54 -9.83 3.42
N LYS A 21 -12.33 -10.72 4.03
CA LYS A 21 -12.38 -12.14 3.74
C LYS A 21 -13.82 -12.50 3.40
N PHE A 22 -14.01 -13.17 2.26
CA PHE A 22 -15.32 -13.50 1.73
C PHE A 22 -15.41 -14.99 1.44
N SER A 23 -16.59 -15.57 1.63
CA SER A 23 -16.84 -16.99 1.30
C SER A 23 -16.96 -17.21 -0.21
N THR A 24 -17.48 -16.23 -0.96
CA THR A 24 -17.70 -16.31 -2.41
C THR A 24 -16.84 -15.28 -3.17
N PHE A 25 -16.53 -15.61 -4.42
CA PHE A 25 -15.80 -14.70 -5.30
C PHE A 25 -16.62 -13.45 -5.63
N GLU A 26 -17.91 -13.61 -5.91
CA GLU A 26 -18.83 -12.51 -6.26
C GLU A 26 -18.89 -11.44 -5.17
N ALA A 27 -18.97 -11.85 -3.90
CA ALA A 27 -18.95 -10.91 -2.77
C ALA A 27 -17.62 -10.16 -2.67
N ALA A 28 -16.51 -10.85 -2.92
CA ALA A 28 -15.19 -10.21 -2.97
C ALA A 28 -15.06 -9.27 -4.18
N ASP A 29 -15.64 -9.61 -5.33
CA ASP A 29 -15.56 -8.83 -6.56
C ASP A 29 -16.42 -7.57 -6.52
N ALA A 30 -17.62 -7.64 -5.94
CA ALA A 30 -18.44 -6.45 -5.67
C ALA A 30 -17.65 -5.42 -4.83
N LYS A 31 -16.99 -5.88 -3.76
CA LYS A 31 -16.13 -5.02 -2.93
C LYS A 31 -14.87 -4.58 -3.65
N ARG A 32 -14.30 -5.40 -4.54
CA ARG A 32 -13.17 -5.03 -5.38
C ARG A 32 -13.53 -3.87 -6.29
N ILE A 33 -14.71 -3.90 -6.91
CA ILE A 33 -15.19 -2.84 -7.81
C ILE A 33 -15.33 -1.54 -7.04
N GLU A 34 -16.03 -1.55 -5.89
CA GLU A 34 -16.16 -0.38 -5.01
C GLU A 34 -14.79 0.22 -4.63
N LEU A 35 -13.84 -0.62 -4.22
CA LEU A 35 -12.50 -0.17 -3.83
C LEU A 35 -11.61 0.22 -5.02
N SER A 36 -11.93 -0.23 -6.23
CA SER A 36 -11.17 0.11 -7.44
C SER A 36 -11.56 1.47 -8.02
N GLU A 37 -12.68 2.04 -7.59
CA GLU A 37 -13.03 3.43 -7.90
C GLU A 37 -12.06 4.41 -7.25
N ASP A 38 -11.42 4.01 -6.13
CA ASP A 38 -10.38 4.78 -5.49
C ASP A 38 -9.04 4.59 -6.22
N LEU A 39 -8.63 5.63 -6.96
CA LEU A 39 -7.38 5.68 -7.71
C LEU A 39 -6.13 5.58 -6.81
N ASP A 40 -6.29 5.73 -5.50
CA ASP A 40 -5.17 5.70 -4.56
C ASP A 40 -4.70 4.28 -4.25
N PHE A 41 -5.52 3.27 -4.55
CA PHE A 41 -5.25 1.88 -4.21
C PHE A 41 -5.23 0.94 -5.41
N GLN A 42 -4.26 0.03 -5.40
CA GLN A 42 -4.30 -1.19 -6.19
C GLN A 42 -5.07 -2.25 -5.40
N VAL A 43 -6.02 -2.92 -6.05
CA VAL A 43 -6.89 -3.93 -5.42
C VAL A 43 -6.72 -5.26 -6.13
N LYS A 44 -6.64 -6.36 -5.39
CA LYS A 44 -6.66 -7.71 -5.94
C LYS A 44 -7.39 -8.68 -5.03
N ILE A 45 -7.97 -9.71 -5.63
CA ILE A 45 -8.56 -10.84 -4.91
C ILE A 45 -7.55 -12.00 -4.92
N HIS A 46 -7.41 -12.66 -3.78
CA HIS A 46 -6.56 -13.84 -3.66
C HIS A 46 -7.34 -14.97 -2.97
N TYR A 47 -7.45 -16.12 -3.63
CA TYR A 47 -8.04 -17.30 -3.02
C TYR A 47 -7.07 -17.91 -2.01
N GLN A 48 -7.48 -18.04 -0.75
CA GLN A 48 -6.62 -18.42 0.37
C GLN A 48 -7.36 -19.32 1.37
N GLY A 49 -6.63 -20.15 2.10
CA GLY A 49 -7.17 -20.95 3.20
C GLY A 49 -6.86 -22.44 3.07
N THR A 50 -7.08 -23.18 4.15
CA THR A 50 -7.00 -24.65 4.19
C THR A 50 -8.32 -25.25 3.70
N GLU A 51 -8.35 -26.55 3.37
CA GLU A 51 -9.51 -27.23 2.76
C GLU A 51 -10.88 -26.87 3.36
N ASN A 52 -11.00 -26.79 4.69
CA ASN A 52 -12.27 -26.51 5.37
C ASN A 52 -12.53 -25.01 5.64
N ASN A 53 -11.56 -24.12 5.38
CA ASN A 53 -11.63 -22.69 5.66
C ASN A 53 -11.12 -21.88 4.46
N ARG A 54 -11.50 -22.27 3.24
CA ARG A 54 -11.17 -21.52 2.03
C ARG A 54 -12.01 -20.24 1.95
N TYR A 55 -11.37 -19.14 1.62
CA TYR A 55 -11.99 -17.83 1.46
C TYR A 55 -11.28 -17.02 0.38
N PHE A 56 -11.97 -16.02 -0.15
CA PHE A 56 -11.42 -15.01 -1.02
C PHE A 56 -10.95 -13.82 -0.18
N ALA A 57 -9.64 -13.58 -0.15
CA ALA A 57 -9.04 -12.45 0.53
C ALA A 57 -8.97 -11.26 -0.43
N LEU A 58 -9.69 -10.18 -0.12
CA LEU A 58 -9.55 -8.92 -0.81
C LEU A 58 -8.34 -8.18 -0.22
N LYS A 59 -7.36 -7.89 -1.08
CA LYS A 59 -6.11 -7.24 -0.70
C LYS A 59 -5.98 -5.90 -1.40
N THR A 60 -5.62 -4.87 -0.66
CA THR A 60 -5.32 -3.54 -1.20
C THR A 60 -3.86 -3.17 -0.96
N ARG A 61 -3.34 -2.28 -1.78
CA ARG A 61 -1.99 -1.73 -1.66
C ARG A 61 -2.04 -0.29 -2.13
N ALA A 62 -1.39 0.62 -1.41
CA ALA A 62 -1.28 2.01 -1.86
C ALA A 62 -0.52 2.09 -3.20
N ASN A 63 -0.95 2.97 -4.08
CA ASN A 63 -0.23 3.23 -5.32
C ASN A 63 1.19 3.72 -4.99
N PRO A 64 2.23 3.18 -5.66
CA PRO A 64 3.62 3.45 -5.29
C PRO A 64 3.98 4.94 -5.39
N ALA A 65 3.37 5.68 -6.32
CA ALA A 65 3.55 7.12 -6.45
C ALA A 65 3.03 7.89 -5.22
N ILE A 66 1.85 7.52 -4.72
CA ILE A 66 1.22 8.17 -3.57
C ILE A 66 1.93 7.80 -2.27
N ALA A 67 2.29 6.52 -2.11
CA ALA A 67 3.05 6.06 -0.95
C ALA A 67 4.42 6.77 -0.84
N LEU A 68 5.06 7.09 -1.97
CA LEU A 68 6.30 7.87 -1.99
C LEU A 68 6.07 9.30 -1.50
N GLU A 69 5.02 9.97 -2.00
CA GLU A 69 4.65 11.33 -1.57
C GLU A 69 4.34 11.40 -0.07
N GLU A 70 3.55 10.47 0.46
CA GLU A 70 3.24 10.39 1.89
C GLU A 70 4.52 10.22 2.71
N ALA A 71 5.42 9.30 2.31
CA ALA A 71 6.68 9.06 3.01
C ALA A 71 7.57 10.31 3.02
N LEU A 72 7.62 11.07 1.92
CA LEU A 72 8.34 12.34 1.84
C LEU A 72 7.73 13.41 2.74
N ASN A 73 6.40 13.49 2.80
CA ASN A 73 5.70 14.43 3.67
C ASN A 73 5.93 14.13 5.15
N VAL A 74 5.93 12.86 5.55
CA VAL A 74 6.27 12.44 6.92
C VAL A 74 7.70 12.88 7.28
N LYS A 75 8.67 12.62 6.40
CA LYS A 75 10.08 13.06 6.61
C LYS A 75 10.20 14.58 6.72
N ARG A 76 9.48 15.34 5.89
CA ARG A 76 9.46 16.81 5.95
C ARG A 76 8.88 17.30 7.29
N ALA A 77 7.78 16.70 7.74
CA ALA A 77 7.14 17.04 9.02
C ALA A 77 8.07 16.76 10.21
N GLU A 78 8.75 15.61 10.22
CA GLU A 78 9.71 15.26 11.27
C GLU A 78 10.90 16.24 11.29
N LYS A 79 11.45 16.58 10.12
CA LYS A 79 12.53 17.56 10.00
C LYS A 79 12.11 18.93 10.54
N LYS A 80 10.87 19.36 10.28
CA LYS A 80 10.31 20.61 10.81
C LYS A 80 10.19 20.55 12.34
N ARG A 81 9.66 19.46 12.90
CA ARG A 81 9.57 19.24 14.35
C ARG A 81 10.95 19.26 15.02
N ARG A 82 11.94 18.59 14.43
CA ARG A 82 13.33 18.58 14.91
C ARG A 82 13.93 19.98 14.95
N LYS A 83 13.78 20.76 13.86
CA LYS A 83 14.27 22.14 13.79
C LYS A 83 13.59 23.04 14.84
N ALA A 84 12.28 22.93 15.00
CA ALA A 84 11.55 23.68 16.01
C ALA A 84 12.05 23.39 17.44
N ARG A 85 12.30 22.11 17.77
CA ARG A 85 12.88 21.70 19.06
C ARG A 85 14.26 22.30 19.30
N LEU A 86 15.13 22.30 18.28
CA LEU A 86 16.46 22.90 18.36
C LEU A 86 16.39 24.42 18.56
N ASN A 87 15.50 25.11 17.84
CA ASN A 87 15.34 26.56 17.98
C ASN A 87 14.80 26.95 19.37
N LYS A 88 13.84 26.18 19.90
CA LYS A 88 13.34 26.36 21.27
C LYS A 88 14.44 26.18 22.33
N LYS A 89 15.37 25.23 22.13
CA LYS A 89 16.54 25.08 23.01
C LYS A 89 17.49 26.28 22.93
N ARG A 90 17.78 26.76 21.72
CA ARG A 90 18.67 27.92 21.50
C ARG A 90 18.14 29.21 22.12
N ARG A 91 16.82 29.44 22.10
CA ARG A 91 16.18 30.64 22.69
C ARG A 91 16.13 30.65 24.22
N LYS A 92 16.42 29.53 24.88
CA LYS A 92 16.40 29.41 26.35
C LYS A 92 17.80 29.52 26.98
N LYS A 93 18.83 29.75 26.17
CA LYS A 93 20.21 29.94 26.58
C LYS A 93 20.58 31.41 26.32
#